data_AF-A0A0J6WWU2-F1
#
_entry.id   AF-A0A0J6WWU2-F1
#
_cell.length_a   1.000
_cell.length_b   1.000
_cell.length_c   1.000
_cell.angle_alpha   90.00
_cell.angle_beta   90.00
_cell.angle_gamma   90.00
#
_symmetry.space_group_name_H-M   'P 1'
#
loop_
_entity.id
_entity.type
_entity.pdbx_description
1 polymer ?
#
loop_
_entity_poly.entity_id
_entity_poly.type
_entity_poly.pdbx_seq_one_letter_code
_entity_poly.pdbx_strand_id
1 'polypeptide(L)'
;MSQKEELPEGYEIPIHRSLVKPLYWMGVPRNLFIAEILFAVLGGIFMKTWTVLFVAVAAHYLFRHLGQQDPQFHQVFWQGKSHKSYYYR
;
A
#
# COMPACT_ATOMS: atom_id res chain seq x y z
N MET A 1 23.23 34.70 14.69
CA MET A 1 23.42 33.46 15.47
C MET A 1 22.09 33.22 16.18
N SER A 2 21.28 32.26 15.71
CA SER A 2 19.93 32.04 16.25
C SER A 2 20.02 31.57 17.70
N GLN A 3 19.38 32.30 18.61
CA GLN A 3 19.22 31.90 20.01
C GLN A 3 18.45 30.57 20.01
N LYS A 4 18.97 29.54 20.70
CA LYS A 4 18.24 28.29 20.93
C LYS A 4 17.30 28.56 22.10
N GLU A 5 15.99 28.60 21.85
CA GLU A 5 14.99 28.64 22.92
C GLU A 5 15.15 27.39 23.80
N GLU A 6 15.21 27.58 25.12
CA GLU A 6 15.22 26.48 26.09
C GLU A 6 13.80 25.91 26.17
N LEU A 7 13.58 24.82 25.45
CA LEU A 7 12.31 24.12 25.45
C LEU A 7 12.16 23.31 26.74
N PRO A 8 10.96 23.25 27.35
CA PRO A 8 10.72 22.49 28.56
C PRO A 8 10.93 20.98 28.34
N GLU A 9 11.19 20.24 29.42
CA GLU A 9 11.35 18.78 29.37
C GLU A 9 10.10 18.13 28.74
N GLY A 10 10.30 17.31 27.70
CA GLY A 10 9.22 16.66 26.97
C GLY A 10 8.57 17.49 25.85
N TYR A 11 9.09 18.68 25.53
CA TYR A 11 8.60 19.49 24.41
C TYR A 11 8.74 18.77 23.05
N GLU A 12 9.81 17.98 22.87
CA GLU A 12 10.01 17.15 21.69
C GLU A 12 9.89 15.66 22.07
N ILE A 13 9.00 14.95 21.40
CA ILE A 13 8.86 13.50 21.54
C ILE A 13 9.42 12.85 20.27
N PRO A 14 10.39 11.92 20.37
CA PRO A 14 10.96 11.26 19.20
C PRO A 14 9.88 10.42 18.49
N ILE A 15 9.55 10.78 17.24
CA ILE A 15 8.65 9.96 16.41
C ILE A 15 9.44 8.79 15.84
N HIS A 16 9.12 7.58 16.28
CA HIS A 16 9.73 6.37 15.76
C HIS A 16 9.29 6.11 14.31
N ARG A 17 10.25 5.83 13.43
CA ARG A 17 10.00 5.50 12.02
C ARG A 17 9.06 4.30 11.84
N SER A 18 8.98 3.39 12.82
CA SER A 18 8.06 2.26 12.82
C SER A 18 6.57 2.67 12.79
N LEU A 19 6.22 3.85 13.31
CA LEU A 19 4.84 4.34 13.35
C LEU A 19 4.36 4.87 12.00
N VAL A 20 5.29 5.34 11.15
CA VAL A 20 4.98 5.99 9.88
C VAL A 20 5.35 5.16 8.66
N LYS A 21 6.25 4.18 8.82
CA LYS A 21 6.70 3.36 7.70
C LYS A 21 5.57 2.42 7.27
N PRO A 22 5.17 2.40 5.99
CA PRO A 22 4.16 1.47 5.53
C PRO A 22 4.65 0.02 5.64
N LEU A 23 3.72 -0.89 5.94
CA LEU A 23 3.99 -2.32 6.13
C LEU A 23 3.96 -3.05 4.78
N TYR A 24 5.11 -3.58 4.38
CA TYR A 24 5.29 -4.32 3.13
C TYR A 24 5.66 -5.77 3.40
N TRP A 25 5.09 -6.70 2.62
CA TRP A 25 5.50 -8.10 2.53
C TRP A 25 5.87 -8.43 1.08
N MET A 26 7.01 -9.07 0.86
CA MET A 26 7.55 -9.39 -0.47
C MET A 26 7.63 -8.19 -1.45
N GLY A 27 7.70 -6.96 -0.93
CA GLY A 27 7.76 -5.75 -1.77
C GLY A 27 6.39 -5.18 -2.19
N VAL A 28 5.29 -5.72 -1.65
CA VAL A 28 3.92 -5.20 -1.83
C VAL A 28 3.31 -4.79 -0.48
N PRO A 29 2.46 -3.74 -0.41
CA PRO A 29 1.72 -3.43 0.82
C PRO A 29 0.97 -4.65 1.37
N ARG A 30 1.10 -4.91 2.68
CA ARG A 30 0.60 -6.14 3.34
C ARG A 30 -0.84 -6.49 2.95
N ASN A 31 -1.73 -5.51 2.96
CA ASN A 31 -3.15 -5.73 2.70
C ASN A 31 -3.41 -6.15 1.24
N LEU A 32 -2.64 -5.61 0.28
CA LEU A 32 -2.72 -6.04 -1.12
C LEU A 32 -2.16 -7.44 -1.32
N PHE A 33 -1.05 -7.77 -0.68
CA PHE A 33 -0.48 -9.12 -0.76
C PHE A 33 -1.46 -10.19 -0.25
N ILE A 34 -2.14 -9.92 0.87
CA ILE A 34 -3.20 -10.80 1.38
C ILE A 34 -4.33 -10.92 0.37
N ALA A 35 -4.77 -9.82 -0.24
CA ALA A 35 -5.82 -9.82 -1.24
C ALA A 35 -5.41 -10.64 -2.49
N GLU A 36 -4.20 -10.47 -3.01
CA GLU A 36 -3.66 -11.23 -4.14
C GLU A 36 -3.71 -12.75 -3.89
N ILE A 37 -3.24 -13.20 -2.71
CA ILE A 37 -3.29 -14.62 -2.34
C ILE A 37 -4.74 -15.11 -2.26
N LEU A 38 -5.62 -14.34 -1.62
CA LEU A 38 -7.04 -14.67 -1.53
C LEU A 38 -7.69 -14.80 -2.90
N PHE A 39 -7.44 -13.85 -3.81
CA PHE A 39 -7.92 -13.89 -5.19
C PHE A 39 -7.35 -15.06 -5.97
N ALA A 40 -6.07 -15.40 -5.76
CA ALA A 40 -5.44 -16.55 -6.41
C ALA A 40 -6.07 -17.89 -5.94
N VAL A 41 -6.28 -18.04 -4.62
CA VAL A 41 -6.92 -19.23 -4.04
C VAL A 41 -8.36 -19.35 -4.51
N LEU A 42 -9.15 -18.28 -4.38
CA LEU A 42 -10.54 -18.26 -4.84
C LEU A 42 -10.63 -18.52 -6.34
N GLY A 43 -9.83 -17.82 -7.15
CA GLY A 43 -9.78 -18.01 -8.59
C GLY A 43 -9.43 -19.45 -8.96
N GLY A 44 -8.42 -20.05 -8.32
CA GLY A 44 -8.02 -21.43 -8.56
C GLY A 44 -9.13 -22.44 -8.24
N ILE A 45 -9.85 -22.23 -7.14
CA ILE A 45 -11.00 -23.08 -6.74
C ILE A 45 -12.17 -22.92 -7.73
N PHE A 46 -12.57 -21.69 -8.04
CA PHE A 46 -13.73 -21.42 -8.89
C PHE A 46 -13.50 -21.83 -10.35
N MET A 47 -12.34 -21.50 -10.91
CA MET A 47 -11.99 -21.83 -12.28
C MET A 47 -11.45 -23.26 -12.43
N LYS A 48 -11.19 -23.96 -11.32
CA LYS A 48 -10.62 -25.32 -11.26
C LYS A 48 -9.36 -25.46 -12.12
N THR A 49 -8.50 -24.44 -12.10
CA THR A 49 -7.32 -24.36 -12.96
C THR A 49 -6.12 -23.81 -12.21
N TRP A 50 -4.94 -24.30 -12.57
CA TRP A 50 -3.66 -23.80 -12.09
C TRP A 50 -3.19 -22.54 -12.82
N THR A 51 -3.84 -22.20 -13.94
CA THR A 51 -3.46 -21.03 -14.75
C THR A 51 -3.58 -19.70 -13.99
N VAL A 52 -4.44 -19.65 -12.96
CA VAL A 52 -4.59 -18.51 -12.05
C VAL A 52 -3.28 -18.15 -11.36
N LEU A 53 -2.38 -19.11 -11.12
CA LEU A 53 -1.07 -18.82 -10.51
C LEU A 53 -0.21 -17.92 -11.40
N PHE A 54 -0.21 -18.13 -12.73
CA PHE A 54 0.55 -17.28 -13.64
C PHE A 54 0.03 -15.85 -13.65
N VAL A 55 -1.30 -15.69 -13.63
CA VAL A 55 -1.96 -14.38 -13.54
C VAL A 55 -1.65 -13.72 -12.20
N ALA A 56 -1.72 -14.46 -11.09
CA ALA A 56 -1.42 -13.96 -9.76
C ALA A 56 0.04 -13.50 -9.64
N VAL A 57 1.00 -14.27 -10.18
CA VAL A 57 2.41 -13.88 -10.21
C VAL A 57 2.62 -12.62 -11.04
N ALA A 58 2.02 -12.53 -12.23
CA ALA A 58 2.11 -11.33 -13.06
C ALA A 58 1.53 -10.09 -12.35
N ALA A 59 0.36 -10.24 -11.72
CA ALA A 59 -0.26 -9.19 -10.92
C ALA A 59 0.63 -8.78 -9.73
N HIS A 60 1.22 -9.74 -9.03
CA HIS A 60 2.13 -9.47 -7.91
C HIS A 60 3.33 -8.61 -8.33
N TYR A 61 3.97 -8.93 -9.46
CA TYR A 61 5.08 -8.12 -9.96
C TYR A 61 4.64 -6.71 -10.38
N LEU A 62 3.45 -6.57 -10.96
CA LEU A 62 2.88 -5.28 -11.30
C LEU A 62 2.64 -4.43 -10.03
N PHE A 63 1.97 -5.00 -9.02
CA PHE A 63 1.70 -4.30 -7.77
C PHE A 63 2.96 -4.02 -6.95
N ARG A 64 3.96 -4.90 -7.02
CA ARG A 64 5.29 -4.63 -6.47
C ARG A 64 5.94 -3.44 -7.15
N HIS A 65 5.91 -3.36 -8.47
CA HIS A 65 6.49 -2.24 -9.20
C HIS A 65 5.81 -0.92 -8.84
N LEU A 66 4.47 -0.88 -8.88
CA LEU A 66 3.69 0.31 -8.52
C LEU A 66 3.88 0.70 -7.05
N GLY A 67 3.85 -0.29 -6.14
CA GLY A 67 4.04 -0.08 -4.71
C GLY A 67 5.44 0.39 -4.32
N GLN A 68 6.46 0.13 -5.15
CA GLN A 68 7.80 0.68 -4.94
C GLN A 68 7.96 2.11 -5.46
N GLN A 69 7.12 2.54 -6.41
CA GLN A 69 7.08 3.93 -6.87
C GLN A 69 6.31 4.82 -5.90
N ASP A 70 5.14 4.35 -5.44
CA ASP A 70 4.29 5.07 -4.50
C ASP A 70 3.64 4.09 -3.51
N PRO A 71 3.94 4.20 -2.19
CA PRO A 71 3.30 3.37 -1.18
C PRO A 71 1.78 3.50 -1.07
N GLN A 72 1.21 4.63 -1.50
CA GLN A 72 -0.21 4.95 -1.36
C GLN A 72 -1.00 4.77 -2.66
N PHE A 73 -0.39 4.26 -3.75
CA PHE A 73 -1.02 4.17 -5.08
C PHE A 73 -2.43 3.56 -5.05
N HIS A 74 -2.60 2.49 -4.27
CA HIS A 74 -3.86 1.75 -4.15
C HIS A 74 -4.93 2.50 -3.35
N GLN A 75 -4.52 3.32 -2.37
CA GLN A 75 -5.44 4.16 -1.60
C GLN A 75 -5.97 5.29 -2.48
N VAL A 76 -5.09 5.92 -3.26
CA VAL A 76 -5.46 6.96 -4.22
C VAL A 76 -6.39 6.38 -5.28
N PHE A 77 -6.10 5.19 -5.81
CA PHE A 77 -6.97 4.50 -6.75
C PHE A 77 -8.38 4.27 -6.18
N TRP A 78 -8.48 3.78 -4.94
CA TRP A 78 -9.78 3.54 -4.32
C TRP A 78 -10.55 4.82 -3.99
N GLN A 79 -9.86 5.82 -3.45
CA GLN A 79 -10.49 7.11 -3.19
C GLN A 79 -10.93 7.80 -4.47
N GLY A 80 -10.12 7.72 -5.52
CA GLY A 80 -10.43 8.22 -6.86
C GLY A 80 -11.69 7.58 -7.44
N LYS A 81 -11.86 6.27 -7.26
CA LYS A 81 -13.09 5.56 -7.69
C LYS A 81 -14.36 6.10 -7.00
N SER A 82 -14.25 6.48 -5.73
CA SER A 82 -15.37 7.07 -4.97
C SER A 82 -15.55 8.58 -5.19
N HIS A 83 -14.59 9.22 -5.85
CA HIS A 83 -14.58 10.67 -5.99
C HIS A 83 -15.66 11.10 -7.00
N LYS A 84 -16.60 11.92 -6.54
CA LYS A 84 -17.67 12.41 -7.41
C LYS A 84 -17.12 13.48 -8.34
N SER A 85 -17.45 13.38 -9.62
CA SER A 85 -17.00 14.29 -10.69
C SER A 85 -17.68 15.67 -10.64
N TYR A 86 -17.82 16.28 -9.46
CA TYR A 86 -18.48 17.58 -9.33
C TYR A 86 -17.65 18.73 -9.94
N TYR A 87 -16.33 18.61 -9.94
CA TYR A 87 -15.41 19.67 -10.40
C TYR A 87 -14.66 19.34 -11.71
N TYR A 88 -14.84 18.14 -12.25
CA TYR A 88 -14.22 17.71 -13.51
C TYR A 88 -15.25 17.73 -14.65
N ARG A 89 -15.81 18.92 -14.91
CA ARG A 89 -16.76 19.15 -16.00
C ARG A 89 -16.12 19.96 -17.11
#